data_AF-V6M8V1-F1
#
_entry.id   AF-V6M8V1-F1
#
_cell.length_a   1.000
_cell.length_b   1.000
_cell.length_c   1.000
_cell.angle_alpha   90.00
_cell.angle_beta   90.00
_cell.angle_gamma   90.00
#
_symmetry.space_group_name_H-M   'P 1'
#
loop_
_entity.id
_entity.type
_entity.pdbx_description
1 polymer ?
#
loop_
_entity_poly.entity_id
_entity_poly.type
_entity_poly.pdbx_seq_one_letter_code
_entity_poly.pdbx_strand_id
1 'polypeptide(L)'
;MKEFFEVTDPEALKSLAIPERVKILELFEDLEPRTAKQIATELGENAARLHYHVKELVRVGLLEQVDTRVKGSIVEKYYEPVAKVIQVKLQLMIEENAQQLSDIMFTPFRTTEKDLLRTLNRLVASDHDVRKEYKNTFAFNLAEFYLSQEERNQMVEEISALIQKYKAYKNEPGRRKLKYFNILFPLTPADPADDQDDNFEDTQE
;
A
#
# COMPACT_ATOMS: atom_id res chain seq x y z
N MET A 1 13.33 10.40 -8.37
CA MET A 1 12.60 9.15 -8.04
C MET A 1 13.05 7.89 -8.80
N LYS A 2 13.23 6.76 -8.08
CA LYS A 2 13.43 5.39 -8.65
C LYS A 2 12.10 4.76 -9.12
N GLU A 3 12.13 3.70 -9.94
CA GLU A 3 10.90 2.95 -10.29
C GLU A 3 10.39 2.13 -9.10
N PHE A 4 11.27 1.36 -8.47
CA PHE A 4 10.97 0.50 -7.32
C PHE A 4 11.92 0.81 -6.16
N PHE A 5 11.39 0.74 -4.94
CA PHE A 5 12.18 0.75 -3.71
C PHE A 5 11.69 -0.37 -2.81
N GLU A 6 12.61 -1.29 -2.51
CA GLU A 6 12.37 -2.37 -1.56
C GLU A 6 12.69 -1.86 -0.15
N VAL A 7 11.71 -1.92 0.74
CA VAL A 7 11.88 -1.52 2.15
C VAL A 7 12.40 -2.73 2.92
N THR A 8 13.67 -2.66 3.33
CA THR A 8 14.33 -3.70 4.13
C THR A 8 14.74 -3.21 5.52
N ASP A 9 14.81 -1.90 5.73
CA ASP A 9 15.21 -1.32 7.02
C ASP A 9 14.09 -1.47 8.08
N PRO A 10 14.38 -2.02 9.28
CA PRO A 10 13.36 -2.22 10.32
C PRO A 10 12.66 -0.95 10.79
N GLU A 11 13.34 0.22 10.81
CA GLU A 11 12.70 1.47 11.19
C GLU A 11 11.77 2.00 10.09
N ALA A 12 12.17 1.87 8.83
CA ALA A 12 11.32 2.17 7.68
C ALA A 12 10.08 1.27 7.65
N LEU A 13 10.23 -0.02 7.94
CA LEU A 13 9.14 -0.98 8.06
C LEU A 13 8.15 -0.59 9.18
N LYS A 14 8.66 -0.30 10.39
CA LYS A 14 7.84 0.23 11.49
C LYS A 14 7.12 1.53 11.12
N SER A 15 7.73 2.34 10.27
CA SER A 15 7.13 3.58 9.80
C SER A 15 5.85 3.35 9.00
N LEU A 16 5.78 2.24 8.27
CA LEU A 16 4.61 1.84 7.48
C LEU A 16 3.45 1.29 8.33
N ALA A 17 3.70 0.97 9.61
CA ALA A 17 2.65 0.65 10.58
C ALA A 17 1.89 1.89 11.08
N ILE A 18 2.31 3.10 10.70
CA ILE A 18 1.70 4.36 11.14
C ILE A 18 0.70 4.85 10.08
N PRO A 19 -0.62 4.88 10.35
CA PRO A 19 -1.65 5.19 9.35
C PRO A 19 -1.46 6.55 8.67
N GLU A 20 -1.02 7.58 9.41
CA GLU A 20 -0.77 8.91 8.87
C GLU A 20 0.36 8.89 7.84
N ARG A 21 1.40 8.08 8.08
CA ARG A 21 2.54 7.96 7.16
C ARG A 21 2.15 7.24 5.89
N VAL A 22 1.34 6.18 5.98
CA VAL A 22 0.78 5.50 4.80
C VAL A 22 -0.09 6.45 3.98
N LYS A 23 -0.98 7.22 4.61
CA LYS A 23 -1.80 8.23 3.92
C LYS A 23 -0.96 9.29 3.21
N ILE A 24 0.15 9.73 3.81
CA ILE A 24 1.07 10.68 3.17
C ILE A 24 1.65 10.07 1.88
N LEU A 25 2.11 8.82 1.94
CA LEU A 25 2.66 8.13 0.77
C LEU A 25 1.61 7.95 -0.33
N GLU A 26 0.36 7.63 0.03
CA GLU A 26 -0.77 7.49 -0.91
C GLU A 26 -1.11 8.80 -1.67
N LEU A 27 -0.77 9.98 -1.14
CA LEU A 27 -0.99 11.23 -1.87
C LEU A 27 -0.13 11.36 -3.12
N PHE A 28 1.03 10.71 -3.15
CA PHE A 28 2.00 10.82 -4.22
C PHE A 28 1.76 9.85 -5.38
N GLU A 29 0.56 9.27 -5.49
CA GLU A 29 0.20 8.42 -6.64
C GLU A 29 0.31 9.15 -7.99
N ASP A 30 0.15 10.48 -8.00
CA ASP A 30 0.34 11.31 -9.19
C ASP A 30 1.81 11.68 -9.46
N LEU A 31 2.72 11.26 -8.57
CA LEU A 31 4.16 11.52 -8.63
C LEU A 31 4.54 13.01 -8.54
N GLU A 32 3.66 13.85 -8.00
CA GLU A 32 3.91 15.29 -7.87
C GLU A 32 4.52 15.66 -6.50
N PRO A 33 5.66 16.38 -6.45
CA PRO A 33 6.27 16.83 -5.20
C PRO A 33 5.36 17.80 -4.42
N ARG A 34 5.33 17.64 -3.09
CA ARG A 34 4.46 18.44 -2.20
C ARG A 34 5.21 18.94 -0.97
N THR A 35 4.81 20.10 -0.48
CA THR A 35 5.24 20.61 0.83
C THR A 35 4.46 19.95 1.96
N ALA A 36 5.05 19.89 3.17
CA ALA A 36 4.33 19.39 4.35
C ALA A 36 2.99 20.12 4.61
N LYS A 37 2.90 21.40 4.23
CA LYS A 37 1.66 22.19 4.34
C LYS A 37 0.60 21.78 3.32
N GLN A 38 0.99 21.50 2.08
CA GLN A 38 0.08 21.00 1.04
C GLN A 38 -0.46 19.63 1.42
N ILE A 39 0.42 18.72 1.86
CA ILE A 39 0.03 17.38 2.34
C ILE A 39 -0.98 17.49 3.50
N ALA A 40 -0.78 18.42 4.45
CA ALA A 40 -1.73 18.64 5.55
C ALA A 40 -3.08 19.17 5.09
N THR A 41 -3.07 20.06 4.09
CA THR A 41 -4.28 20.62 3.52
C THR A 41 -5.07 19.55 2.76
N GLU A 42 -4.40 18.73 1.94
CA GLU A 42 -5.02 17.64 1.17
C GLU A 42 -5.60 16.54 2.07
N LEU A 43 -4.94 16.21 3.18
CA LEU A 43 -5.45 15.23 4.16
C LEU A 43 -6.49 15.81 5.13
N GLY A 44 -6.65 17.14 5.19
CA GLY A 44 -7.49 17.80 6.19
C GLY A 44 -6.98 17.64 7.62
N GLU A 45 -5.65 17.53 7.80
CA GLU A 45 -4.99 17.23 9.07
C GLU A 45 -4.23 18.44 9.62
N ASN A 46 -3.88 18.41 10.91
CA ASN A 46 -3.09 19.49 11.52
C ASN A 46 -1.66 19.55 10.95
N ALA A 47 -1.25 20.73 10.46
CA ALA A 47 0.04 20.92 9.80
C ALA A 47 1.26 20.63 10.69
N ALA A 48 1.20 20.94 11.99
CA ALA A 48 2.32 20.68 12.91
C ALA A 48 2.51 19.17 13.14
N ARG A 49 1.40 18.44 13.32
CA ARG A 49 1.43 16.98 13.45
C ARG A 49 1.95 16.33 12.17
N LEU A 50 1.49 16.79 11.00
CA LEU A 50 1.90 16.18 9.75
C LEU A 50 3.37 16.46 9.39
N HIS A 51 3.88 17.63 9.78
CA HIS A 51 5.30 17.95 9.60
C HIS A 51 6.22 16.93 10.29
N TYR A 52 5.84 16.46 11.50
CA TYR A 52 6.56 15.38 12.16
C TYR A 52 6.56 14.10 11.33
N HIS A 53 5.40 13.67 10.83
CA HIS A 53 5.31 12.45 10.01
C HIS A 53 6.12 12.54 8.72
N VAL A 54 6.10 13.69 8.02
CA VAL A 54 6.94 13.93 6.83
C VAL A 54 8.42 13.85 7.17
N LYS A 55 8.85 14.50 8.26
CA LYS A 55 10.25 14.46 8.70
C LYS A 55 10.71 13.04 9.03
N GLU A 56 9.87 12.27 9.71
CA GLU A 56 10.18 10.87 10.01
C GLU A 56 10.26 10.02 8.75
N LEU A 57 9.35 10.21 7.79
CA LEU A 57 9.42 9.52 6.49
C LEU A 57 10.70 9.86 5.71
N VAL A 58 11.19 11.11 5.80
CA VAL A 58 12.49 11.47 5.24
C VAL A 58 13.63 10.80 5.99
N ARG A 59 13.58 10.80 7.32
CA ARG A 59 14.60 10.17 8.18
C ARG A 59 14.78 8.69 7.89
N VAL A 60 13.68 7.96 7.67
CA VAL A 60 13.71 6.52 7.34
C VAL A 60 13.85 6.24 5.84
N GLY A 61 14.07 7.27 5.01
CA GLY A 61 14.33 7.11 3.58
C GLY A 61 13.13 6.68 2.73
N LEU A 62 11.90 6.95 3.18
CA LEU A 62 10.68 6.70 2.39
C LEU A 62 10.23 7.94 1.60
N LEU A 63 10.58 9.13 2.08
CA LEU A 63 10.49 10.39 1.34
C LEU A 63 11.89 11.01 1.18
N GLU A 64 12.06 11.88 0.21
CA GLU A 64 13.23 12.73 0.05
C GLU A 64 12.82 14.18 -0.20
N GLN A 65 13.65 15.13 0.22
CA GLN A 65 13.45 16.54 -0.11
C GLN A 65 14.10 16.84 -1.46
N VAL A 66 13.30 17.21 -2.46
CA VAL A 66 13.77 17.38 -3.85
C VAL A 66 13.88 18.82 -4.31
N ASP A 67 13.23 19.74 -3.63
CA ASP A 67 13.28 21.16 -3.98
C ASP A 67 13.11 22.05 -2.74
N THR A 68 13.63 23.27 -2.84
CA THR A 68 13.44 24.34 -1.85
C THR A 68 13.15 25.63 -2.58
N ARG A 69 11.97 26.22 -2.31
CA ARG A 69 11.53 27.47 -2.94
C ARG A 69 11.37 28.55 -1.89
N VAL A 70 11.80 29.76 -2.22
CA VAL A 70 11.60 30.94 -1.38
C VAL A 70 10.44 31.75 -1.94
N LYS A 71 9.37 31.90 -1.17
CA LYS A 71 8.20 32.69 -1.53
C LYS A 71 8.02 33.82 -0.52
N GLY A 72 8.58 34.99 -0.83
CA GLY A 72 8.70 36.09 0.12
C GLY A 72 9.65 35.73 1.27
N SER A 73 9.16 35.76 2.51
CA SER A 73 9.92 35.37 3.71
C SER A 73 9.80 33.88 4.08
N ILE A 74 8.98 33.11 3.35
CA ILE A 74 8.71 31.70 3.66
C ILE A 74 9.59 30.80 2.78
N VAL A 75 10.29 29.86 3.42
CA VAL A 75 11.02 28.79 2.76
C VAL A 75 10.14 27.55 2.69
N GLU A 76 9.75 27.16 1.48
CA GLU A 76 8.95 25.98 1.19
C GLU A 76 9.85 24.83 0.75
N LYS A 77 9.77 23.70 1.46
CA LYS A 77 10.50 22.47 1.13
C LYS A 77 9.55 21.48 0.50
N TYR A 78 9.91 20.96 -0.67
CA TYR A 78 9.12 19.99 -1.41
C TYR A 78 9.69 18.59 -1.22
N TYR A 79 8.80 17.64 -1.03
CA TYR A 79 9.10 16.24 -0.77
C TYR A 79 8.44 15.35 -1.82
N GLU A 80 9.10 14.24 -2.16
CA GLU A 80 8.54 13.16 -2.98
C GLU A 80 8.97 11.79 -2.42
N PRO A 81 8.27 10.70 -2.74
CA PRO A 81 8.73 9.35 -2.46
C PRO A 81 10.06 9.03 -3.13
N VAL A 82 10.91 8.25 -2.48
CA VAL A 82 12.18 7.81 -3.07
C VAL A 82 12.00 6.90 -4.30
N ALA A 83 10.81 6.31 -4.46
CA ALA A 83 10.41 5.53 -5.64
C ALA A 83 8.92 5.62 -5.96
N LYS A 84 8.57 5.34 -7.22
CA LYS A 84 7.18 5.28 -7.71
C LYS A 84 6.39 4.12 -7.10
N VAL A 85 7.09 3.04 -6.75
CA VAL A 85 6.54 1.86 -6.11
C VAL A 85 7.40 1.51 -4.90
N ILE A 86 6.82 1.60 -3.71
CA ILE A 86 7.44 1.14 -2.47
C ILE A 86 6.93 -0.27 -2.21
N GLN A 87 7.83 -1.25 -2.22
CA GLN A 87 7.54 -2.66 -1.96
C GLN A 87 8.03 -3.04 -0.57
N VAL A 88 7.17 -3.68 0.21
CA VAL A 88 7.48 -4.18 1.54
C VAL A 88 7.79 -5.66 1.42
N LYS A 89 9.02 -6.09 1.76
CA LYS A 89 9.32 -7.51 1.91
C LYS A 89 8.85 -8.00 3.26
N LEU A 90 7.62 -8.50 3.28
CA LEU A 90 7.02 -9.11 4.47
C LEU A 90 7.80 -10.36 4.91
N GLN A 91 8.53 -11.05 4.01
CA GLN A 91 9.38 -12.19 4.38
C GLN A 91 10.45 -11.82 5.43
N LEU A 92 11.16 -10.71 5.24
CA LEU A 92 12.19 -10.24 6.19
C LEU A 92 11.59 -9.91 7.56
N MET A 93 10.32 -9.51 7.60
CA MET A 93 9.61 -9.23 8.85
C MET A 93 9.13 -10.48 9.57
N ILE A 94 8.76 -11.52 8.82
CA ILE A 94 8.38 -12.82 9.38
C ILE A 94 9.57 -13.42 10.14
N GLU A 95 10.78 -13.32 9.58
CA GLU A 95 12.01 -13.87 10.16
C GLU A 95 12.50 -13.10 11.40
N GLU A 96 12.46 -11.76 11.38
CA GLU A 96 13.06 -10.95 12.45
C GLU A 96 12.06 -10.39 13.47
N ASN A 97 10.78 -10.20 13.12
CA ASN A 97 9.83 -9.44 13.96
C ASN A 97 8.34 -9.73 13.69
N ALA A 98 7.93 -11.00 13.79
CA ALA A 98 6.55 -11.44 13.51
C ALA A 98 5.46 -10.68 14.29
N GLN A 99 5.76 -10.14 15.48
CA GLN A 99 4.79 -9.36 16.28
C GLN A 99 4.37 -8.05 15.58
N GLN A 100 5.25 -7.43 14.79
CA GLN A 100 4.99 -6.17 14.08
C GLN A 100 4.36 -6.39 12.70
N LEU A 101 4.46 -7.62 12.18
CA LEU A 101 3.86 -8.01 10.91
C LEU A 101 2.36 -7.67 10.88
N SER A 102 1.65 -7.96 11.97
CA SER A 102 0.22 -7.65 12.11
C SER A 102 -0.07 -6.17 11.89
N ASP A 103 0.65 -5.27 12.57
CA ASP A 103 0.37 -3.83 12.45
C ASP A 103 0.67 -3.29 11.05
N ILE A 104 1.74 -3.76 10.41
CA ILE A 104 2.11 -3.38 9.04
C ILE A 104 1.10 -3.93 8.04
N MET A 105 0.68 -5.19 8.21
CA MET A 105 -0.34 -5.82 7.39
C MET A 105 -1.69 -5.11 7.54
N PHE A 106 -2.12 -4.79 8.76
CA PHE A 106 -3.44 -4.23 9.05
C PHE A 106 -3.57 -2.73 8.80
N THR A 107 -2.46 -1.98 8.82
CA THR A 107 -2.53 -0.52 8.63
C THR A 107 -3.15 -0.12 7.28
N PRO A 108 -2.73 -0.69 6.14
CA PRO A 108 -3.39 -0.48 4.84
C PRO A 108 -4.87 -0.87 4.82
N PHE A 109 -5.29 -1.89 5.57
CA PHE A 109 -6.72 -2.20 5.70
C PHE A 109 -7.47 -1.09 6.42
N ARG A 110 -6.96 -0.64 7.57
CA ARG A 110 -7.62 0.41 8.37
C ARG A 110 -7.72 1.73 7.61
N THR A 111 -6.72 2.08 6.79
CA THR A 111 -6.80 3.27 5.92
C THR A 111 -7.80 3.06 4.79
N THR A 112 -7.76 1.91 4.11
CA THR A 112 -8.68 1.56 3.02
C THR A 112 -10.13 1.45 3.47
N GLU A 113 -10.39 0.85 4.64
CA GLU A 113 -11.71 0.78 5.27
C GLU A 113 -12.28 2.18 5.50
N LYS A 114 -11.47 3.09 6.06
CA LYS A 114 -11.88 4.49 6.27
C LYS A 114 -12.19 5.21 4.96
N ASP A 115 -11.43 4.94 3.90
CA ASP A 115 -11.68 5.52 2.57
C ASP A 115 -12.95 4.96 1.92
N LEU A 116 -13.18 3.65 2.08
CA LEU A 116 -14.40 2.98 1.63
C LEU A 116 -15.63 3.54 2.34
N LEU A 117 -15.60 3.63 3.68
CA LEU A 117 -16.70 4.22 4.46
C LEU A 117 -16.98 5.67 4.06
N ARG A 118 -15.94 6.49 3.84
CA ARG A 118 -16.10 7.85 3.30
C ARG A 118 -16.77 7.84 1.93
N THR A 119 -16.36 6.94 1.04
CA THR A 119 -16.95 6.81 -0.30
C THR A 119 -18.42 6.39 -0.23
N LEU A 120 -18.73 5.38 0.60
CA LEU A 120 -20.10 4.89 0.79
C LEU A 120 -21.01 5.98 1.38
N ASN A 121 -20.57 6.70 2.41
CA ASN A 121 -21.34 7.80 2.99
C ASN A 121 -21.65 8.90 1.96
N ARG A 122 -20.67 9.26 1.10
CA ARG A 122 -20.88 10.22 0.01
C ARG A 122 -21.83 9.68 -1.05
N LEU A 123 -21.74 8.40 -1.38
CA LEU A 123 -22.62 7.75 -2.36
C LEU A 123 -24.07 7.67 -1.86
N VAL A 124 -24.28 7.35 -0.57
CA VAL A 124 -25.61 7.34 0.06
C VAL A 124 -26.25 8.72 -0.01
N ALA A 125 -25.47 9.78 0.20
CA ALA A 125 -25.93 11.16 0.11
C ALA A 125 -26.10 11.69 -1.33
N SER A 126 -25.75 10.91 -2.36
CA SER A 126 -25.77 11.35 -3.76
C SER A 126 -27.07 11.04 -4.50
N ASP A 127 -27.29 11.75 -5.61
CA ASP A 127 -28.47 11.56 -6.46
C ASP A 127 -28.58 10.16 -7.04
N HIS A 128 -29.79 9.77 -7.40
CA HIS A 128 -30.06 8.44 -7.94
C HIS A 128 -29.28 8.14 -9.23
N ASP A 129 -29.12 9.13 -10.12
CA ASP A 129 -28.42 8.93 -11.38
C ASP A 129 -26.90 8.79 -11.19
N VAL A 130 -26.31 9.49 -10.21
CA VAL A 130 -24.89 9.29 -9.84
C VAL A 130 -24.65 7.87 -9.36
N ARG A 131 -25.58 7.29 -8.58
CA ARG A 131 -25.46 5.91 -8.08
C ARG A 131 -25.51 4.86 -9.19
N LYS A 132 -26.26 5.09 -10.28
CA LYS A 132 -26.32 4.15 -11.42
C LYS A 132 -24.96 3.95 -12.09
N GLU A 133 -24.10 4.98 -12.11
CA GLU A 133 -22.75 4.89 -12.67
C GLU A 133 -21.87 3.85 -11.93
N TYR A 134 -22.16 3.56 -10.65
CA TYR A 134 -21.36 2.66 -9.80
C TYR A 134 -21.96 1.25 -9.61
N LYS A 135 -23.01 0.90 -10.37
CA LYS A 135 -23.78 -0.36 -10.17
C LYS A 135 -22.91 -1.62 -10.14
N ASN A 136 -21.81 -1.63 -10.91
CA ASN A 136 -20.88 -2.77 -11.02
C ASN A 136 -19.49 -2.47 -10.46
N THR A 137 -19.33 -1.39 -9.69
CA THR A 137 -18.02 -0.95 -9.18
C THR A 137 -17.68 -1.56 -7.82
N PHE A 138 -18.68 -1.79 -6.97
CA PHE A 138 -18.48 -2.42 -5.67
C PHE A 138 -18.58 -3.93 -5.79
N ALA A 139 -17.46 -4.62 -5.62
CA ALA A 139 -17.39 -6.07 -5.56
C ALA A 139 -16.43 -6.48 -4.44
N PHE A 140 -16.76 -7.56 -3.72
CA PHE A 140 -15.82 -8.23 -2.82
C PHE A 140 -15.50 -9.58 -3.43
N ASN A 141 -14.21 -9.83 -3.67
CA ASN A 141 -13.74 -11.11 -4.17
C ASN A 141 -13.07 -11.85 -3.01
N LEU A 142 -13.64 -12.98 -2.62
CA LEU A 142 -13.05 -13.92 -1.67
C LEU A 142 -12.95 -15.27 -2.36
N ALA A 143 -11.73 -15.79 -2.44
CA ALA A 143 -11.45 -17.08 -3.06
C ALA A 143 -10.34 -17.78 -2.26
N GLU A 144 -10.46 -19.08 -2.11
CA GLU A 144 -9.45 -19.96 -1.52
C GLU A 144 -8.80 -20.77 -2.64
N PHE A 145 -7.49 -20.97 -2.54
CA PHE A 145 -6.70 -21.66 -3.55
C PHE A 145 -5.83 -22.72 -2.89
N TYR A 146 -5.68 -23.87 -3.54
CA TYR A 146 -4.64 -24.84 -3.25
C TYR A 146 -3.58 -24.68 -4.33
N LEU A 147 -2.38 -24.22 -3.96
CA LEU A 147 -1.30 -23.90 -4.89
C LEU A 147 0.03 -24.38 -4.31
N SER A 148 0.88 -24.95 -5.17
CA SER A 148 2.32 -25.09 -4.90
C SER A 148 3.01 -23.72 -4.80
N GLN A 149 4.28 -23.71 -4.36
CA GLN A 149 5.06 -22.48 -4.28
C GLN A 149 5.25 -21.85 -5.67
N GLU A 150 5.52 -22.67 -6.70
CA GLU A 150 5.67 -22.25 -8.09
C GLU A 150 4.38 -21.64 -8.63
N GLU A 151 3.24 -22.33 -8.46
CA GLU A 151 1.93 -21.85 -8.93
C GLU A 151 1.52 -20.55 -8.23
N ARG A 152 1.77 -20.44 -6.92
CA ARG A 152 1.54 -19.20 -6.17
C ARG A 152 2.40 -18.05 -6.68
N ASN A 153 3.68 -18.29 -6.97
CA ASN A 153 4.57 -17.26 -7.52
C ASN A 153 4.09 -16.80 -8.90
N GLN A 154 3.72 -17.74 -9.77
CA GLN A 154 3.17 -17.43 -11.09
C GLN A 154 1.90 -16.59 -10.99
N MET A 155 0.95 -16.98 -10.13
CA MET A 155 -0.29 -16.20 -9.91
C MET A 155 0.01 -14.77 -9.44
N VAL A 156 0.96 -14.60 -8.52
CA VAL A 156 1.37 -13.26 -8.02
C VAL A 156 1.97 -12.42 -9.15
N GLU A 157 2.78 -13.01 -10.02
CA GLU A 157 3.37 -12.32 -11.18
C GLU A 157 2.29 -11.89 -12.19
N GLU A 158 1.34 -12.76 -12.52
CA GLU A 158 0.24 -12.47 -13.44
C GLU A 158 -0.66 -11.34 -12.92
N ILE A 159 -1.01 -11.37 -11.63
CA ILE A 159 -1.78 -10.31 -10.97
C ILE A 159 -0.98 -9.00 -11.00
N SER A 160 0.31 -9.04 -10.65
CA SER A 160 1.17 -7.85 -10.65
C SER A 160 1.23 -7.22 -12.05
N ALA A 161 1.45 -8.01 -13.11
CA ALA A 161 1.46 -7.54 -14.48
C ALA A 161 0.12 -6.91 -14.90
N LEU A 162 -1.00 -7.52 -14.51
CA LEU A 162 -2.34 -6.99 -14.76
C LEU A 162 -2.54 -5.62 -14.11
N ILE A 163 -2.16 -5.48 -12.84
CA ILE A 163 -2.28 -4.22 -12.10
C ILE A 163 -1.39 -3.14 -12.72
N GLN A 164 -0.13 -3.46 -13.07
CA GLN A 164 0.78 -2.50 -13.70
C GLN A 164 0.26 -1.98 -15.04
N LYS A 165 -0.34 -2.85 -15.85
CA LYS A 165 -1.00 -2.45 -17.11
C LYS A 165 -2.04 -1.35 -16.89
N TYR A 166 -2.93 -1.51 -15.89
CA TYR A 166 -3.98 -0.53 -15.63
C TYR A 166 -3.48 0.71 -14.88
N LYS A 167 -2.43 0.58 -14.06
CA LYS A 167 -1.78 1.71 -13.36
C LYS A 167 -1.16 2.72 -14.33
N ALA A 168 -0.79 2.30 -15.54
CA ALA A 168 -0.22 3.18 -16.56
C ALA A 168 -1.23 4.19 -17.15
N TYR A 169 -2.54 4.04 -16.88
CA TYR A 169 -3.56 4.95 -17.41
C TYR A 169 -3.57 6.30 -16.69
N LYS A 170 -3.61 7.37 -17.48
CA LYS A 170 -3.66 8.75 -16.97
C LYS A 170 -5.09 9.17 -16.63
N ASN A 171 -5.20 10.18 -15.77
CA ASN A 171 -6.46 10.85 -15.47
C ASN A 171 -6.94 11.61 -16.73
N GLU A 172 -8.07 11.18 -17.30
CA GLU A 172 -8.68 11.71 -18.51
C GLU A 172 -10.21 11.83 -18.33
N PRO A 173 -10.90 12.70 -19.08
CA PRO A 173 -12.36 12.78 -19.03
C PRO A 173 -13.02 11.41 -19.22
N GLY A 174 -13.92 11.05 -18.32
CA GLY A 174 -14.61 9.75 -18.31
C GLY A 174 -13.90 8.65 -17.50
N ARG A 175 -12.62 8.81 -17.14
CA ARG A 175 -11.96 7.93 -16.17
C ARG A 175 -12.27 8.37 -14.74
N ARG A 176 -12.21 7.42 -13.82
CA ARG A 176 -12.40 7.64 -12.38
C ARG A 176 -11.24 7.00 -11.63
N LYS A 177 -10.82 7.65 -10.54
CA LYS A 177 -9.84 7.08 -9.62
C LYS A 177 -10.53 5.96 -8.83
N LEU A 178 -10.01 4.75 -8.96
CA LEU A 178 -10.48 3.56 -8.25
C LEU A 178 -9.36 3.08 -7.33
N LYS A 179 -9.70 2.67 -6.12
CA LYS A 179 -8.76 2.05 -5.18
C LYS A 179 -8.98 0.54 -5.22
N TYR A 180 -7.94 -0.23 -5.51
CA TYR A 180 -7.93 -1.68 -5.46
C TYR A 180 -6.92 -2.14 -4.40
N PHE A 181 -7.37 -3.03 -3.53
CA PHE A 181 -6.57 -3.58 -2.44
C PHE A 181 -6.84 -5.08 -2.38
N ASN A 182 -5.78 -5.89 -2.45
CA ASN A 182 -5.85 -7.34 -2.26
C ASN A 182 -4.80 -7.77 -1.25
N ILE A 183 -5.06 -8.89 -0.59
CA ILE A 183 -4.10 -9.56 0.26
C ILE A 183 -4.17 -11.06 0.00
N LEU A 184 -2.99 -11.67 -0.06
CA LEU A 184 -2.78 -13.11 -0.12
C LEU A 184 -2.03 -13.52 1.16
N PHE A 185 -2.57 -14.49 1.88
CA PHE A 185 -1.98 -15.02 3.11
C PHE A 185 -2.25 -16.53 3.21
N PRO A 186 -1.39 -17.32 3.87
CA PRO A 186 -1.68 -18.71 4.14
C PRO A 186 -2.80 -18.83 5.19
N LEU A 187 -3.82 -19.66 4.92
CA LEU A 187 -4.90 -19.92 5.88
C LEU A 187 -4.40 -20.67 7.13
N THR A 188 -3.35 -21.47 6.98
CA THR A 188 -2.65 -22.16 8.06
C THR A 188 -1.15 -22.13 7.74
N PRO A 189 -0.28 -21.73 8.68
CA PRO A 189 1.16 -21.91 8.51
C PRO A 189 1.47 -23.39 8.27
N ALA A 190 2.46 -23.71 7.44
CA ALA A 190 2.87 -25.10 7.23
C ALA A 190 3.20 -25.77 8.58
N ASP A 191 2.61 -26.94 8.84
CA ASP A 191 3.05 -27.77 9.96
C ASP A 191 4.40 -28.39 9.57
N PRO A 192 5.48 -28.23 10.37
CA PRO A 192 6.75 -28.90 10.10
C PRO A 192 6.65 -30.43 10.00
N ALA A 193 5.54 -31.02 10.44
CA ALA A 193 5.23 -32.44 10.27
C ALA A 193 4.69 -32.80 8.87
N ASP A 194 4.06 -31.86 8.15
CA ASP A 194 3.50 -32.11 6.81
C ASP A 194 4.59 -32.39 5.77
N ASP A 195 5.82 -31.87 5.98
CA ASP A 195 6.97 -32.07 5.10
C ASP A 195 7.77 -33.36 5.40
N GLN A 196 7.39 -34.15 6.42
CA GLN A 196 8.13 -35.35 6.85
C GLN A 196 7.57 -36.68 6.32
N ASP A 197 6.35 -36.69 5.78
CA ASP A 197 5.67 -37.94 5.39
C ASP A 197 6.01 -38.47 3.98
N ASP A 198 6.82 -37.75 3.19
CA ASP A 198 7.25 -38.19 1.85
C ASP A 198 8.46 -39.13 1.85
N ASN A 199 8.92 -39.58 3.03
CA ASN A 199 10.08 -40.47 3.17
C ASN A 199 9.73 -41.88 3.69
N PHE A 200 8.53 -42.39 3.42
CA PHE A 200 8.28 -43.82 3.58
C PHE A 200 8.90 -44.58 2.41
N GLU A 201 10.13 -45.04 2.68
CA GLU A 201 10.89 -45.99 1.90
C GLU A 201 10.04 -47.12 1.35
N ASP A 202 10.16 -47.27 0.03
CA ASP A 202 9.89 -48.44 -0.78
C ASP A 202 10.52 -49.69 -0.12
N THR A 203 9.82 -50.29 0.83
CA THR A 203 10.20 -51.58 1.41
C THR A 203 9.54 -52.67 0.57
N GLN A 204 10.27 -53.05 -0.48
CA GLN A 204 10.07 -54.32 -1.17
C GLN A 204 10.41 -55.48 -0.22
N GLU A 205 9.43 -56.33 0.06
CA GLU A 205 9.60 -57.78 0.25
C GLU A 205 8.53 -58.55 -0.52
#